data_AF-A0A443RTQ0-F1
#
_entry.id   AF-A0A443RTQ0-F1
#
_cell.length_a   1.000
_cell.length_b   1.000
_cell.length_c   1.000
_cell.angle_alpha   90.00
_cell.angle_beta   90.00
_cell.angle_gamma   90.00
#
_symmetry.space_group_name_H-M   'P 1'
#
loop_
_entity.id
_entity.type
_entity.pdbx_description
1 polymer ?
#
loop_
_entity_poly.entity_id
_entity_poly.type
_entity_poly.pdbx_seq_one_letter_code
_entity_poly.pdbx_strand_id
1 'polypeptide(L)'
;MPPVTIRPLSAVLLDLPNTIRDPEFKKNVGNPWFLQHVSQYLYSKWDDPNTIDIVRNVRNEVLVLQKDPKYKDIPLVAEVTSSKSSVISSIEASSRYLCNKNLKQDPRGLERLKSVVWRDGFRNKTFTVPLYADFITAAANWKRSKILVFGTTDTTADEQKIY
;
A
#
# COMPACT_ATOMS: atom_id res chain seq x y z
N MET A 1 -9.00 -48.89 -1.55
CA MET A 1 -8.92 -47.55 -0.91
C MET A 1 -10.34 -47.16 -0.52
N PRO A 2 -10.57 -46.61 0.67
CA PRO A 2 -11.88 -46.05 1.02
C PRO A 2 -12.17 -44.80 0.16
N PRO A 3 -13.43 -44.56 -0.23
CA PRO A 3 -13.80 -43.39 -1.03
C PRO A 3 -13.66 -42.10 -0.20
N VAL A 4 -12.95 -41.11 -0.76
CA VAL A 4 -12.85 -39.77 -0.18
C VAL A 4 -14.15 -39.03 -0.47
N THR A 5 -14.91 -38.69 0.57
CA THR A 5 -16.10 -37.83 0.44
C THR A 5 -15.66 -36.37 0.53
N ILE A 6 -15.70 -35.65 -0.59
CA ILE A 6 -15.39 -34.22 -0.61
C ILE A 6 -16.63 -33.44 -0.20
N ARG A 7 -16.52 -32.63 0.86
CA ARG A 7 -17.60 -31.75 1.30
C ARG A 7 -17.80 -30.60 0.30
N PRO A 8 -19.03 -30.07 0.17
CA PRO A 8 -19.27 -28.85 -0.61
C PRO A 8 -18.40 -27.70 -0.11
N LEU A 9 -17.84 -26.92 -1.05
CA LEU A 9 -17.01 -25.76 -0.77
C LEU A 9 -17.82 -24.70 -0.02
N SER A 10 -17.31 -24.22 1.12
CA SER A 10 -17.96 -23.18 1.94
C SER A 10 -17.19 -21.87 2.01
N ALA A 11 -15.88 -21.90 1.75
CA ALA A 11 -15.03 -20.71 1.79
C ALA A 11 -13.85 -20.83 0.81
N VAL A 12 -13.37 -19.69 0.34
CA VAL A 12 -12.14 -19.52 -0.46
C VAL A 12 -11.26 -18.48 0.21
N LEU A 13 -9.97 -18.80 0.34
CA LEU A 13 -8.93 -17.87 0.80
C LEU A 13 -8.02 -17.54 -0.38
N LEU A 14 -7.84 -16.26 -0.68
CA LEU A 14 -7.12 -15.77 -1.85
C LEU A 14 -5.91 -14.96 -1.45
N ASP A 15 -4.76 -15.25 -2.05
CA ASP A 15 -3.60 -14.37 -1.96
C ASP A 15 -3.79 -13.17 -2.91
N LEU A 16 -4.03 -11.98 -2.36
CA LEU A 16 -4.48 -10.84 -3.16
C LEU A 16 -3.41 -10.39 -4.18
N PRO A 17 -2.14 -10.15 -3.81
CA PRO A 17 -1.18 -9.59 -4.76
C PRO A 17 -0.81 -10.54 -5.91
N ASN A 18 -0.85 -11.85 -5.69
CA ASN A 18 -0.37 -12.83 -6.67
C ASN A 18 -1.48 -13.65 -7.35
N THR A 19 -2.72 -13.61 -6.85
CA THR A 19 -3.83 -14.42 -7.40
C THR A 19 -4.82 -13.58 -8.21
N ILE A 20 -5.20 -12.40 -7.73
CA ILE A 20 -6.32 -11.64 -8.32
C ILE A 20 -5.88 -10.48 -9.21
N ARG A 21 -4.58 -10.19 -9.27
CA ARG A 21 -3.98 -9.14 -10.09
C ARG A 21 -2.53 -9.46 -10.46
N ASP A 22 -1.94 -8.62 -11.29
CA ASP A 22 -0.52 -8.65 -11.61
C ASP A 22 0.34 -8.43 -10.35
N PRO A 23 1.27 -9.35 -10.01
CA PRO A 23 2.18 -9.19 -8.87
C PRO A 23 3.07 -7.95 -8.99
N GLU A 24 3.43 -7.54 -10.21
CA GLU A 24 4.26 -6.37 -10.47
C GLU A 24 3.46 -5.05 -10.45
N PHE A 25 2.12 -5.07 -10.31
CA PHE A 25 1.29 -3.87 -10.30
C PHE A 25 1.76 -2.82 -9.29
N LYS A 26 2.11 -3.23 -8.07
CA LYS A 26 2.58 -2.31 -7.02
C LYS A 26 3.86 -1.59 -7.44
N LYS A 27 4.76 -2.28 -8.13
CA LYS A 27 6.03 -1.71 -8.61
C LYS A 27 5.85 -0.86 -9.88
N ASN A 28 5.04 -1.33 -10.83
CA ASN A 28 4.91 -0.72 -12.15
C ASN A 28 3.86 0.39 -12.21
N VAL A 29 2.87 0.38 -11.32
CA VAL A 29 1.74 1.32 -11.32
C VAL A 29 1.55 1.96 -9.95
N GLY A 30 1.42 1.16 -8.88
CA GLY A 30 1.11 1.66 -7.54
C GLY A 30 2.13 2.66 -7.00
N ASN A 31 3.41 2.28 -6.97
CA ASN A 31 4.52 3.11 -6.49
C ASN A 31 4.72 4.35 -7.39
N PRO A 32 4.78 4.25 -8.73
CA PRO A 32 4.82 5.42 -9.60
C PRO A 32 3.67 6.40 -9.37
N TRP A 33 2.44 5.90 -9.29
CA TRP A 33 1.26 6.74 -9.04
C TRP A 33 1.35 7.42 -7.68
N PHE A 34 1.71 6.68 -6.63
CA PHE A 34 1.94 7.23 -5.29
C PHE A 34 2.94 8.40 -5.29
N LEU A 35 4.08 8.23 -5.96
CA LEU A 35 5.13 9.25 -6.04
C LEU A 35 4.70 10.51 -6.81
N GLN A 36 3.67 10.42 -7.65
CA GLN A 36 3.09 11.58 -8.34
C GLN A 36 2.05 12.33 -7.47
N HIS A 37 1.44 11.67 -6.48
CA HIS A 37 0.28 12.20 -5.76
C HIS A 37 0.50 12.45 -4.27
N VAL A 38 1.56 11.88 -3.66
CA VAL A 38 1.88 12.07 -2.23
C VAL A 38 2.02 13.55 -1.84
N SER A 39 2.61 14.35 -2.74
CA SER A 39 2.52 15.82 -2.86
C SER A 39 1.20 16.40 -2.38
N GLN A 40 0.30 16.32 -3.33
CA GLN A 40 -1.02 16.90 -3.24
C GLN A 40 -1.78 16.35 -2.03
N TYR A 41 -1.64 15.05 -1.75
CA TYR A 41 -2.28 14.43 -0.59
C TYR A 41 -1.82 15.10 0.72
N LEU A 42 -0.51 15.19 0.97
CA LEU A 42 0.03 15.80 2.19
C LEU A 42 -0.33 17.27 2.30
N TYR A 43 -0.37 18.03 1.19
CA TYR A 43 -0.84 19.42 1.22
C TYR A 43 -2.30 19.51 1.66
N SER A 44 -3.17 18.66 1.12
CA SER A 44 -4.62 18.70 1.37
C SER A 44 -5.04 18.14 2.73
N LYS A 45 -4.25 17.22 3.31
CA LYS A 45 -4.53 16.54 4.58
C LYS A 45 -3.57 16.92 5.70
N TRP A 46 -2.82 18.01 5.55
CA TRP A 46 -1.74 18.35 6.48
C TRP A 46 -2.17 18.45 7.94
N ASP A 47 -3.34 19.03 8.19
CA ASP A 47 -3.87 19.28 9.53
C ASP A 47 -4.66 18.09 10.10
N ASP A 48 -4.81 17.00 9.33
CA ASP A 48 -5.42 15.76 9.81
C ASP A 48 -4.48 15.06 10.80
N PRO A 49 -4.92 14.75 12.04
CA PRO A 49 -4.09 14.09 13.03
C PRO A 49 -3.47 12.77 12.56
N ASN A 50 -4.21 11.99 11.75
CA ASN A 50 -3.67 10.74 11.22
C ASN A 50 -2.51 10.99 10.24
N THR A 51 -2.62 12.03 9.40
CA THR A 51 -1.57 12.44 8.48
C THR A 51 -0.33 12.92 9.22
N ILE A 52 -0.50 13.70 10.29
CA ILE A 52 0.62 14.15 11.15
C ILE A 52 1.35 12.95 11.77
N ASP A 53 0.61 11.97 12.29
CA ASP A 53 1.20 10.76 12.87
C ASP A 53 1.92 9.90 11.82
N ILE A 54 1.38 9.79 10.61
CA ILE A 54 2.04 9.10 9.49
C ILE A 54 3.36 9.80 9.14
N VAL A 55 3.36 11.12 9.02
CA VAL A 55 4.58 11.92 8.75
C VAL A 55 5.63 11.69 9.84
N ARG A 56 5.22 11.68 11.12
CA ARG A 56 6.11 11.40 12.25
C ARG A 56 6.72 10.00 12.15
N ASN A 57 5.92 8.99 11.82
CA ASN A 57 6.40 7.61 11.66
C ASN A 57 7.40 7.49 10.51
N VAL A 58 7.13 8.09 9.35
CA VAL A 58 8.07 8.10 8.22
C VAL A 58 9.40 8.76 8.62
N ARG A 59 9.37 9.91 9.30
CA ARG A 59 10.58 10.58 9.80
C ARG A 59 11.40 9.66 10.72
N ASN A 60 10.76 9.05 11.71
CA ASN A 60 11.44 8.19 12.66
C ASN A 60 12.04 6.95 12.00
N GLU A 61 11.33 6.35 11.04
CA GLU A 61 11.84 5.19 10.30
C GLU A 61 13.04 5.53 9.43
N VAL A 62 13.00 6.67 8.74
CA VAL A 62 14.14 7.16 7.95
C VAL A 62 15.38 7.34 8.83
N LEU A 63 15.22 7.93 10.02
CA LEU A 63 16.31 8.09 10.99
C LEU A 63 16.88 6.75 11.49
N VAL A 64 16.01 5.76 11.71
CA VAL A 64 16.45 4.41 12.11
C VAL A 64 17.19 3.72 10.97
N LEU A 65 16.66 3.78 9.74
CA LEU A 65 17.26 3.16 8.57
C LEU A 65 18.63 3.75 8.25
N GLN A 66 18.83 5.05 8.42
CA GLN A 66 20.11 5.69 8.13
C GLN A 66 21.28 5.16 8.99
N LYS A 67 20.98 4.53 10.14
CA LYS A 67 22.00 3.86 10.97
C LYS A 67 22.56 2.59 10.32
N ASP A 68 21.82 1.99 9.40
CA ASP A 68 22.31 0.87 8.60
C ASP A 68 23.14 1.43 7.42
N PRO A 69 24.42 1.01 7.26
CA PRO A 69 25.27 1.42 6.14
C PRO A 69 24.63 1.25 4.76
N LYS A 70 23.70 0.31 4.60
CA LYS A 70 22.97 0.07 3.36
C LYS A 70 22.04 1.23 2.95
N TYR A 71 21.55 2.00 3.92
CA TYR A 71 20.59 3.09 3.71
C TYR A 71 21.15 4.45 4.15
N LYS A 72 22.46 4.60 4.33
CA LYS A 72 23.10 5.87 4.73
C LYS A 72 22.72 7.06 3.83
N ASP A 73 22.45 6.81 2.56
CA ASP A 73 22.13 7.82 1.54
C ASP A 73 20.63 8.15 1.46
N ILE A 74 19.81 7.62 2.37
CA ILE A 74 18.39 7.96 2.41
C ILE A 74 18.22 9.47 2.73
N PRO A 75 17.44 10.22 1.94
CA PRO A 75 17.13 11.61 2.27
C PRO A 75 16.41 11.69 3.63
N LEU A 76 16.86 12.59 4.50
CA LEU A 76 16.22 12.83 5.79
C LEU A 76 14.92 13.62 5.62
N VAL A 77 13.94 13.31 6.48
CA VAL A 77 12.71 14.10 6.57
C VAL A 77 12.95 15.31 7.46
N ALA A 78 12.64 16.50 6.96
CA ALA A 78 12.87 17.76 7.66
C ALA A 78 12.15 17.82 9.02
N GLU A 79 12.72 18.59 9.94
CA GLU A 79 12.21 18.74 11.31
C GLU A 79 10.81 19.37 11.36
N VAL A 80 10.10 19.15 12.46
CA VAL A 80 8.74 19.69 12.66
C VAL A 80 8.72 21.23 12.69
N THR A 81 9.85 21.85 13.06
CA THR A 81 10.04 23.30 13.03
C THR A 81 10.24 23.88 11.63
N SER A 82 10.43 23.03 10.62
CA SER A 82 10.58 23.45 9.22
C SER A 82 9.23 23.86 8.63
N SER A 83 9.29 24.57 7.50
CA SER A 83 8.07 24.90 6.75
C SER A 83 7.35 23.63 6.26
N LYS A 84 6.02 23.69 6.15
CA LYS A 84 5.19 22.62 5.58
C LYS A 84 5.73 22.12 4.24
N SER A 85 6.08 23.04 3.34
CA SER A 85 6.63 22.70 2.02
C SER A 85 7.95 21.92 2.12
N SER A 86 8.85 22.34 3.01
CA SER A 86 10.13 21.64 3.22
C SER A 86 9.94 20.23 3.76
N VAL A 87 9.03 20.03 4.71
CA VAL A 87 8.73 18.70 5.24
C VAL A 87 8.13 17.81 4.16
N ILE A 88 7.16 18.31 3.41
CA ILE A 88 6.53 17.56 2.31
C ILE A 88 7.56 17.15 1.25
N SER A 89 8.38 18.09 0.75
CA SER A 89 9.41 17.78 -0.25
C SER A 89 10.46 16.78 0.26
N SER A 90 10.80 16.83 1.55
CA SER A 90 11.71 15.84 2.14
C SER A 90 11.09 14.44 2.20
N ILE A 91 9.79 14.32 2.51
CA ILE A 91 9.06 13.05 2.49
C ILE A 91 9.01 12.48 1.07
N GLU A 92 8.81 13.30 0.05
CA GLU A 92 8.88 12.86 -1.35
C GLU A 92 10.24 12.26 -1.69
N ALA A 93 11.31 12.94 -1.29
CA ALA A 93 12.67 12.50 -1.56
C ALA A 93 12.94 11.14 -0.88
N SER A 94 12.61 10.99 0.40
CA SER A 94 12.74 9.73 1.14
C SER A 94 11.87 8.62 0.54
N SER A 95 10.63 8.96 0.18
CA SER A 95 9.67 8.01 -0.42
C SER A 95 10.14 7.52 -1.78
N ARG A 96 10.65 8.41 -2.63
CA ARG A 96 11.23 8.08 -3.94
C ARG A 96 12.45 7.17 -3.79
N TYR A 97 13.33 7.49 -2.85
CA TYR A 97 14.48 6.66 -2.53
C TYR A 97 14.04 5.24 -2.14
N LEU A 98 13.13 5.12 -1.18
CA LEU A 98 12.67 3.82 -0.66
C LEU A 98 11.93 2.99 -1.72
N CYS A 99 11.06 3.61 -2.53
CA CYS A 99 10.38 2.93 -3.63
C CYS A 99 11.36 2.39 -4.68
N ASN A 100 12.47 3.09 -4.93
CA ASN A 100 13.48 2.68 -5.91
C ASN A 100 14.48 1.64 -5.36
N LYS A 101 14.58 1.47 -4.03
CA LYS A 101 15.49 0.49 -3.42
C LYS A 101 15.00 -0.96 -3.52
N ASN A 102 13.78 -1.18 -4.03
CA ASN A 102 13.17 -2.50 -4.20
C ASN A 102 13.34 -3.39 -2.95
N LEU A 103 12.96 -2.82 -1.79
CA LEU A 103 13.03 -3.52 -0.52
C LEU A 103 12.10 -4.74 -0.56
N LYS A 104 12.49 -5.81 0.14
CA LYS A 104 11.60 -6.97 0.33
C LYS A 104 10.30 -6.56 1.04
N GLN A 105 10.39 -5.58 1.93
CA GLN A 105 9.24 -5.00 2.62
C GLN A 105 9.50 -3.51 2.82
N ASP A 106 8.46 -2.70 2.59
CA ASP A 106 8.51 -1.28 2.90
C ASP A 106 8.53 -1.04 4.42
N PRO A 107 9.17 0.04 4.91
CA PRO A 107 8.98 0.51 6.28
C PRO A 107 7.49 0.81 6.53
N ARG A 108 7.00 0.55 7.75
CA ARG A 108 5.56 0.58 8.07
C ARG A 108 4.95 1.97 7.88
N GLY A 109 5.69 3.02 8.20
CA GLY A 109 5.30 4.41 7.99
C GLY A 109 5.14 4.73 6.51
N LEU A 110 6.08 4.29 5.66
CA LEU A 110 5.95 4.42 4.20
C LEU A 110 4.77 3.62 3.67
N GLU A 111 4.60 2.38 4.11
CA GLU A 111 3.50 1.51 3.72
C GLU A 111 2.14 2.12 4.07
N ARG A 112 2.01 2.66 5.29
CA ARG A 112 0.81 3.38 5.73
C ARG A 112 0.56 4.64 4.92
N LEU A 113 1.61 5.41 4.60
CA LEU A 113 1.51 6.59 3.76
C LEU A 113 1.02 6.25 2.35
N LYS A 114 1.58 5.21 1.71
CA LYS A 114 1.10 4.69 0.43
C LYS A 114 -0.37 4.28 0.50
N SER A 115 -0.74 3.54 1.55
CA SER A 115 -2.10 3.03 1.74
C SER A 115 -3.14 4.14 1.82
N VAL A 116 -2.87 5.22 2.57
CA VAL A 116 -3.82 6.35 2.68
C VAL A 116 -3.90 7.17 1.40
N VAL A 117 -2.78 7.32 0.68
CA VAL A 117 -2.73 8.04 -0.61
C VAL A 117 -3.48 7.25 -1.69
N TRP A 118 -3.27 5.95 -1.81
CA TRP A 118 -4.02 5.10 -2.74
C TRP A 118 -5.51 5.04 -2.41
N ARG A 119 -5.87 4.97 -1.13
CA ARG A 119 -7.27 5.02 -0.70
C ARG A 119 -7.95 6.32 -1.13
N ASP A 120 -7.28 7.44 -0.95
CA ASP A 120 -7.83 8.74 -1.37
C ASP A 120 -8.03 8.76 -2.89
N GLY A 121 -7.03 8.31 -3.65
CA GLY A 121 -7.15 8.16 -5.10
C GLY A 121 -8.27 7.23 -5.53
N PHE A 122 -8.44 6.09 -4.85
CA PHE A 122 -9.49 5.12 -5.13
C PHE A 122 -10.89 5.71 -4.87
N ARG A 123 -11.08 6.37 -3.72
CA ARG A 123 -12.34 7.06 -3.39
C ARG A 123 -12.68 8.16 -4.40
N ASN A 124 -11.65 8.85 -4.88
CA ASN A 124 -11.78 9.93 -5.86
C ASN A 124 -11.76 9.44 -7.31
N LYS A 125 -11.71 8.12 -7.55
CA LYS A 125 -11.65 7.49 -8.89
C LYS A 125 -10.44 7.91 -9.75
N THR A 126 -9.37 8.39 -9.13
CA THR A 126 -8.10 8.73 -9.79
C THR A 126 -7.05 7.61 -9.69
N PHE A 127 -7.35 6.56 -8.91
CA PHE A 127 -6.55 5.35 -8.79
C PHE A 127 -7.45 4.11 -8.81
N THR A 128 -7.09 3.09 -9.57
CA THR A 128 -7.83 1.82 -9.65
C THR A 128 -6.86 0.65 -9.69
N VAL A 129 -7.23 -0.45 -9.05
CA VAL A 129 -6.47 -1.71 -9.14
C VAL A 129 -7.08 -2.57 -10.26
N PRO A 130 -6.31 -2.92 -11.30
CA PRO A 130 -6.75 -3.86 -12.32
C PRO A 130 -6.78 -5.26 -11.71
N LEU A 131 -7.94 -5.89 -11.75
CA LEU A 131 -8.14 -7.28 -11.36
C LEU A 131 -8.27 -8.15 -12.61
N TYR A 132 -7.86 -9.42 -12.53
CA TYR A 132 -8.05 -10.34 -13.63
C TYR A 132 -9.55 -10.57 -13.90
N ALA A 133 -9.93 -10.65 -15.17
CA ALA A 133 -11.34 -10.70 -15.58
C ALA A 133 -12.05 -12.00 -15.12
N ASP A 134 -11.32 -13.11 -15.08
CA ASP A 134 -11.78 -14.39 -14.57
C ASP A 134 -12.04 -14.35 -13.06
N PHE A 135 -11.21 -13.63 -12.29
CA PHE A 135 -11.47 -13.41 -10.87
C PHE A 135 -12.81 -12.71 -10.62
N ILE A 136 -13.14 -11.67 -11.40
CA ILE A 136 -14.42 -10.96 -11.28
C ILE A 136 -15.60 -11.93 -11.47
N THR A 137 -15.49 -12.80 -12.47
CA THR A 137 -16.52 -13.81 -12.77
C THR A 137 -16.61 -14.87 -11.67
N ALA A 138 -15.47 -15.37 -11.19
CA ALA A 138 -15.40 -16.36 -10.12
C ALA A 138 -15.95 -15.82 -8.79
N ALA A 139 -15.56 -14.60 -8.40
CA ALA A 139 -16.03 -13.94 -7.19
C ALA A 139 -17.55 -13.74 -7.21
N ALA A 140 -18.12 -13.36 -8.36
CA ALA A 140 -19.57 -13.24 -8.53
C ALA A 140 -20.28 -14.60 -8.35
N ASN A 141 -19.69 -15.69 -8.88
CA ASN A 141 -20.22 -17.04 -8.73
C ASN A 141 -20.17 -17.52 -7.28
N TRP A 142 -19.03 -17.35 -6.59
CA TRP A 142 -18.90 -17.71 -5.18
C TRP A 142 -19.90 -16.98 -4.30
N LYS A 143 -20.09 -15.68 -4.52
CA LYS A 143 -21.10 -14.88 -3.82
C LYS A 143 -22.52 -15.41 -4.03
N ARG A 144 -22.90 -15.75 -5.26
CA ARG A 144 -24.23 -16.34 -5.56
C ARG A 144 -24.43 -17.70 -4.88
N SER A 145 -23.37 -18.49 -4.79
CA SER A 145 -23.37 -19.80 -4.13
C SER A 145 -23.21 -19.73 -2.60
N LYS A 146 -23.21 -18.54 -2.00
CA LYS A 146 -23.00 -18.32 -0.56
C LYS A 146 -21.67 -18.87 -0.04
N ILE A 147 -20.66 -18.94 -0.90
CA ILE A 147 -19.28 -19.27 -0.55
C ILE A 147 -18.64 -18.00 0.02
N LEU A 148 -18.03 -18.10 1.19
CA LEU A 148 -17.32 -16.99 1.82
C LEU A 148 -15.99 -16.74 1.09
N VAL A 149 -15.64 -15.48 0.85
CA VAL A 149 -14.39 -15.10 0.18
C VAL A 149 -13.55 -14.27 1.14
N PHE A 150 -12.33 -14.74 1.41
CA PHE A 150 -11.36 -14.07 2.27
C PHE A 150 -10.11 -13.74 1.47
N GLY A 151 -9.49 -12.59 1.75
CA GLY A 151 -8.20 -12.19 1.21
C GLY A 151 -7.09 -12.35 2.24
N THR A 152 -5.90 -12.74 1.79
CA THR A 152 -4.66 -12.69 2.55
C THR A 152 -3.62 -11.88 1.79
N THR A 153 -2.82 -11.11 2.51
CA THR A 153 -1.71 -10.30 1.99
C THR A 153 -0.82 -9.91 3.16
N ASP A 154 0.44 -9.62 2.86
CA ASP A 154 1.43 -9.01 3.74
C ASP A 154 1.25 -7.49 3.92
N THR A 155 0.26 -6.89 3.24
CA THR A 155 0.01 -5.45 3.26
C THR A 155 -0.99 -5.01 4.32
N THR A 156 -0.97 -3.73 4.68
CA THR A 156 -1.90 -3.17 5.66
C THR A 156 -3.37 -3.44 5.30
N ALA A 157 -4.22 -3.59 6.32
CA ALA A 157 -5.67 -3.65 6.14
C ALA A 157 -6.22 -2.42 5.39
N ASP A 158 -5.46 -1.33 5.36
CA ASP A 158 -5.87 -0.13 4.66
C ASP A 158 -5.62 -0.20 3.14
N GLU A 159 -4.53 -0.82 2.72
CA GLU A 159 -4.26 -1.21 1.32
C GLU A 159 -5.23 -2.30 0.85
N GLN A 160 -5.73 -3.15 1.75
CA GLN A 160 -6.72 -4.17 1.36
C GLN A 160 -8.08 -3.57 0.92
N LYS A 161 -8.42 -2.36 1.37
CA LYS A 161 -9.72 -1.72 1.09
C LYS A 161 -9.83 -1.09 -0.30
N ILE A 162 -8.77 -1.14 -1.11
CA ILE A 162 -8.79 -0.70 -2.51
C ILE A 162 -8.96 -1.86 -3.51
N TYR A 163 -9.08 -3.09 -3.01
CA TYR A 163 -9.53 -4.27 -3.77
C TYR A 163 -11.04 -4.46 -3.59
#